data_AF-A0A3M0KUM7-F1
#
_entry.id   AF-A0A3M0KUM7-F1
#
_cell.length_a   1.000
_cell.length_b   1.000
_cell.length_c   1.000
_cell.angle_alpha   90.00
_cell.angle_beta   90.00
_cell.angle_gamma   90.00
#
_symmetry.space_group_name_H-M   'P 1'
#
loop_
_entity.id
_entity.type
_entity.pdbx_description
1 polymer ?
#
loop_
_entity_poly.entity_id
_entity_poly.type
_entity_poly.pdbx_seq_one_letter_code
_entity_poly.pdbx_strand_id
1 'polypeptide(L)'
;MERSPIPVLTVQTAPYEDQRPTGGGGLRRPTALFESQRNYLPNFVQSLLSSVDLRDRQGCTMVVGSDGRYFSKTAIEIVVQMAAANGIGRLVIGQNGILSTPAVSCIIRKIKAAGGIILTASHSPGGPGGEFGVKFEVANGGPAPDMVSEKIYQISKTLEEYAICPDLRVDLSRLGRQEFDLENKFKPFRGISVCFYSC
;
A
#
# COMPACT_ATOMS: atom_id res chain seq x y z
N MET A 1 5.41 -14.49 -25.52
CA MET A 1 4.04 -14.36 -25.01
C MET A 1 3.70 -12.88 -25.04
N GLU A 2 2.86 -12.45 -25.98
CA GLU A 2 2.25 -11.12 -25.92
C GLU A 2 1.45 -11.05 -24.62
N ARG A 3 1.90 -10.23 -23.68
CA ARG A 3 1.10 -9.89 -22.50
C ARG A 3 0.23 -8.72 -22.92
N SER A 4 -1.06 -8.96 -23.09
CA SER A 4 -2.02 -7.86 -23.20
C SER A 4 -1.85 -6.93 -21.99
N PRO A 5 -1.87 -5.61 -22.19
CA PRO A 5 -1.72 -4.66 -21.08
C PRO A 5 -2.84 -4.86 -20.06
N ILE A 6 -2.52 -4.72 -18.78
CA ILE A 6 -3.47 -4.89 -17.68
C ILE A 6 -4.35 -3.63 -17.60
N PRO A 7 -5.68 -3.78 -17.58
CA PRO A 7 -6.59 -2.64 -17.53
C PRO A 7 -6.50 -1.91 -16.18
N VAL A 8 -6.63 -0.59 -16.24
CA VAL A 8 -6.84 0.27 -15.07
C VAL A 8 -8.32 0.61 -14.98
N LEU A 9 -8.96 0.21 -13.88
CA LEU A 9 -10.37 0.49 -13.66
C LEU A 9 -10.54 1.58 -12.59
N THR A 10 -11.57 2.40 -12.76
CA THR A 10 -12.08 3.29 -11.72
C THR A 10 -13.31 2.66 -11.09
N VAL A 11 -13.30 2.50 -9.77
CA VAL A 11 -14.39 1.89 -9.01
C VAL A 11 -15.05 2.95 -8.14
N GLN A 12 -16.36 3.11 -8.32
CA GLN A 12 -17.18 3.99 -7.49
C GLN A 12 -17.27 3.43 -6.06
N THR A 13 -17.19 4.30 -5.08
CA THR A 13 -17.21 3.97 -3.65
C THR A 13 -17.95 5.04 -2.86
N ALA A 14 -18.20 4.76 -1.58
CA ALA A 14 -18.72 5.73 -0.62
C ALA A 14 -17.70 5.90 0.51
N PRO A 15 -17.55 7.09 1.10
CA PRO A 15 -16.61 7.35 2.18
C PRO A 15 -17.00 6.62 3.48
N TYR A 16 -16.01 6.44 4.34
CA TYR A 16 -16.18 5.93 5.71
C TYR A 16 -15.76 7.01 6.71
N GLU A 17 -16.64 7.32 7.67
CA GLU A 17 -16.38 8.35 8.69
C GLU A 17 -15.31 7.94 9.71
N ASP A 18 -15.06 6.64 9.86
CA ASP A 18 -14.17 6.10 10.88
C ASP A 18 -12.75 5.83 10.38
N GLN A 19 -12.37 6.26 9.17
CA GLN A 19 -11.03 6.05 8.59
C GLN A 19 -9.99 7.10 9.05
N ARG A 20 -10.02 7.46 10.33
CA ARG A 20 -9.06 8.40 10.91
C ARG A 20 -7.76 7.69 11.32
N PRO A 21 -6.59 8.03 10.73
CA PRO A 21 -5.32 7.54 11.22
C PRO A 21 -5.07 8.03 12.66
N THR A 22 -4.53 7.16 13.48
CA THR A 22 -4.04 7.49 14.83
C THR A 22 -2.51 7.51 14.83
N GLY A 23 -1.94 8.12 15.87
CA GLY A 23 -0.51 8.46 16.05
C GLY A 23 0.50 7.80 15.10
N GLY A 24 1.22 8.64 14.33
CA GLY A 24 2.26 8.22 13.40
C GLY A 24 1.77 7.72 12.04
N GLY A 25 0.56 8.11 11.62
CA GLY A 25 0.05 7.86 10.27
C GLY A 25 -0.56 6.48 10.03
N GLY A 26 -1.07 5.81 11.08
CA GLY A 26 -1.63 4.46 10.96
C GLY A 26 -3.12 4.35 11.24
N LEU A 27 -3.87 3.62 10.42
CA LEU A 27 -5.23 3.18 10.76
C LEU A 27 -5.16 1.79 11.38
N ARG A 28 -5.71 1.62 12.59
CA ARG A 28 -5.86 0.31 13.26
C ARG A 28 -7.33 0.05 13.55
N ARG A 29 -7.83 -1.11 13.11
CA ARG A 29 -9.22 -1.53 13.26
C ARG A 29 -9.31 -3.06 13.37
N PRO A 30 -10.44 -3.63 13.83
CA PRO A 30 -10.68 -5.06 13.77
C PRO A 30 -10.45 -5.62 12.35
N THR A 31 -9.79 -6.77 12.23
CA THR A 31 -9.48 -7.37 10.92
C THR A 31 -10.73 -7.57 10.07
N ALA A 32 -11.83 -7.98 10.70
CA ALA A 32 -13.12 -8.17 10.03
C ALA A 32 -13.62 -6.93 9.28
N LEU A 33 -13.28 -5.70 9.73
CA LEU A 33 -13.64 -4.49 8.98
C LEU A 33 -12.90 -4.43 7.65
N PHE A 34 -11.59 -4.65 7.64
CA PHE A 34 -10.82 -4.63 6.40
C PHE A 34 -11.19 -5.78 5.45
N GLU A 35 -11.54 -6.94 6.00
CA GLU A 35 -11.84 -8.15 5.23
C GLU A 35 -13.27 -8.18 4.68
N SER A 36 -14.26 -7.78 5.49
CA SER A 36 -15.68 -7.97 5.17
C SER A 36 -16.39 -6.70 4.71
N GLN A 37 -15.93 -5.51 5.12
CA GLN A 37 -16.57 -4.26 4.67
C GLN A 37 -16.10 -3.91 3.27
N ARG A 38 -17.05 -3.82 2.35
CA ARG A 38 -16.78 -3.54 0.94
C ARG A 38 -16.01 -2.22 0.81
N ASN A 39 -14.93 -2.24 0.04
CA ASN A 39 -14.08 -1.07 -0.22
C ASN A 39 -13.42 -0.42 1.01
N TYR A 40 -13.51 -0.99 2.22
CA TYR A 40 -12.91 -0.36 3.41
C TYR A 40 -11.39 -0.20 3.27
N LEU A 41 -10.66 -1.29 2.98
CA LEU A 41 -9.23 -1.21 2.73
C LEU A 41 -8.90 -0.36 1.47
N PRO A 42 -9.54 -0.59 0.29
CA PRO A 42 -9.29 0.24 -0.89
C PRO A 42 -9.46 1.74 -0.67
N ASN A 43 -10.53 2.17 0.01
CA ASN A 43 -10.75 3.59 0.30
C ASN A 43 -9.57 4.18 1.07
N PHE A 44 -9.15 3.51 2.15
CA PHE A 44 -8.06 4.02 2.97
C PHE A 44 -6.72 4.06 2.21
N VAL A 45 -6.43 3.02 1.41
CA VAL A 45 -5.24 2.98 0.56
C VAL A 45 -5.28 4.09 -0.49
N GLN A 46 -6.42 4.34 -1.13
CA GLN A 46 -6.58 5.44 -2.08
C GLN A 46 -6.35 6.79 -1.40
N SER A 47 -6.90 7.01 -0.21
CA SER A 47 -6.70 8.25 0.56
C SER A 47 -5.23 8.46 0.92
N LEU A 48 -4.52 7.41 1.32
CA LEU A 48 -3.08 7.43 1.56
C LEU A 48 -2.32 7.83 0.29
N LEU A 49 -2.58 7.15 -0.83
CA LEU A 49 -1.93 7.44 -2.10
C LEU A 49 -2.23 8.84 -2.63
N SER A 50 -3.45 9.35 -2.41
CA SER A 50 -3.86 10.71 -2.78
C SER A 50 -3.33 11.79 -1.84
N SER A 51 -2.83 11.43 -0.65
CA SER A 51 -2.14 12.38 0.23
C SER A 51 -0.76 12.78 -0.28
N VAL A 52 -0.15 11.95 -1.13
CA VAL A 52 1.10 12.24 -1.84
C VAL A 52 0.77 13.00 -3.12
N ASP A 53 1.43 14.14 -3.33
CA ASP A 53 1.16 14.99 -4.48
C ASP A 53 1.42 14.25 -5.80
N LEU A 54 0.57 14.48 -6.80
CA LEU A 54 0.58 13.70 -8.05
C LEU A 54 1.93 13.71 -8.76
N ARG A 55 2.64 14.85 -8.74
CA ARG A 55 3.97 15.00 -9.35
C ARG A 55 5.02 14.11 -8.67
N ASP A 56 4.93 13.97 -7.36
CA ASP A 56 5.86 13.16 -6.55
C ASP A 56 5.47 11.69 -6.52
N ARG A 57 4.20 11.37 -6.77
CA ARG A 57 3.68 10.00 -6.86
C ARG A 57 4.04 9.32 -8.18
N GLN A 58 4.01 10.06 -9.29
CA GLN A 58 4.26 9.50 -10.62
C GLN A 58 5.67 8.96 -10.76
N GLY A 59 5.80 7.67 -11.07
CA GLY A 59 7.08 7.00 -11.28
C GLY A 59 7.91 6.79 -10.02
N CYS A 60 7.37 7.12 -8.83
CA CYS A 60 8.13 7.03 -7.59
C CYS A 60 8.33 5.59 -7.13
N THR A 61 9.17 5.41 -6.11
CA THR A 61 9.35 4.12 -5.44
C THR A 61 8.69 4.15 -4.07
N MET A 62 7.92 3.12 -3.72
CA MET A 62 7.44 2.90 -2.35
C MET A 62 7.85 1.52 -1.84
N VAL A 63 8.01 1.41 -0.51
CA VAL A 63 8.30 0.15 0.18
C VAL A 63 7.00 -0.41 0.78
N VAL A 64 6.77 -1.72 0.68
CA VAL A 64 5.61 -2.37 1.30
C VAL A 64 6.09 -3.55 2.16
N GLY A 65 5.58 -3.63 3.38
CA GLY A 65 5.93 -4.67 4.32
C GLY A 65 4.78 -5.03 5.24
N SER A 66 4.86 -6.20 5.86
CA SER A 66 3.94 -6.63 6.91
C SER A 66 4.66 -7.39 8.02
N ASP A 67 4.00 -7.49 9.17
CA ASP A 67 4.43 -8.36 10.27
C ASP A 67 3.95 -9.81 10.13
N GLY A 68 3.36 -10.16 8.98
CA GLY A 68 2.90 -11.51 8.68
C GLY A 68 1.57 -11.92 9.32
N ARG A 69 0.86 -10.98 9.94
CA ARG A 69 -0.46 -11.28 10.52
C ARG A 69 -1.48 -11.73 9.48
N TYR A 70 -2.56 -12.29 9.98
CA TYR A 70 -3.73 -12.63 9.17
C TYR A 70 -4.16 -11.44 8.31
N PHE A 71 -4.62 -11.71 7.08
CA PHE A 71 -4.99 -10.71 6.05
C PHE A 71 -3.85 -9.95 5.38
N SER A 72 -2.60 -10.01 5.86
CA SER A 72 -1.48 -9.24 5.28
C SER A 72 -1.24 -9.53 3.79
N LYS A 73 -1.25 -10.79 3.34
CA LYS A 73 -1.01 -11.13 1.93
C LYS A 73 -2.07 -10.52 1.01
N THR A 74 -3.35 -10.67 1.38
CA THR A 74 -4.49 -10.08 0.66
C THR A 74 -4.37 -8.56 0.60
N ALA A 75 -4.03 -7.92 1.72
CA ALA A 75 -3.84 -6.48 1.76
C ALA A 75 -2.67 -6.00 0.89
N ILE A 76 -1.57 -6.75 0.81
CA ILE A 76 -0.45 -6.44 -0.09
C ILE A 76 -0.90 -6.49 -1.54
N GLU A 77 -1.64 -7.52 -1.95
CA GLU A 77 -2.16 -7.60 -3.33
C GLU A 77 -2.98 -6.37 -3.69
N ILE A 78 -3.91 -5.95 -2.82
CA ILE A 78 -4.72 -4.74 -3.01
C ILE A 78 -3.82 -3.49 -3.12
N VAL A 79 -2.85 -3.32 -2.20
CA VAL A 79 -1.91 -2.20 -2.24
C VAL A 79 -1.12 -2.17 -3.55
N VAL A 80 -0.68 -3.32 -4.06
CA VAL A 80 0.04 -3.40 -5.34
C VAL A 80 -0.84 -2.97 -6.51
N GLN A 81 -2.07 -3.50 -6.59
CA GLN A 81 -3.01 -3.19 -7.67
C GLN A 81 -3.36 -1.69 -7.69
N MET A 82 -3.57 -1.10 -6.52
CA MET A 82 -3.92 0.32 -6.40
C MET A 82 -2.72 1.24 -6.63
N ALA A 83 -1.53 0.86 -6.14
CA ALA A 83 -0.31 1.62 -6.40
C ALA A 83 0.00 1.70 -7.90
N ALA A 84 -0.17 0.59 -8.60
CA ALA A 84 -0.03 0.51 -10.05
C ALA A 84 -0.99 1.44 -10.77
N ALA A 85 -2.28 1.35 -10.43
CA ALA A 85 -3.33 2.20 -10.99
C ALA A 85 -3.11 3.70 -10.71
N ASN A 86 -2.48 4.04 -9.59
CA ASN A 86 -2.21 5.42 -9.16
C ASN A 86 -0.88 6.00 -9.69
N GLY A 87 -0.16 5.26 -10.54
CA GLY A 87 1.04 5.74 -11.23
C GLY A 87 2.35 5.63 -10.44
N ILE A 88 2.39 4.86 -9.35
CA ILE A 88 3.66 4.54 -8.67
C ILE A 88 4.51 3.74 -9.64
N GLY A 89 5.78 4.11 -9.84
CA GLY A 89 6.63 3.45 -10.83
C GLY A 89 7.20 2.13 -10.34
N ARG A 90 7.46 2.02 -9.03
CA ARG A 90 8.10 0.86 -8.42
C ARG A 90 7.61 0.58 -7.00
N LEU A 91 7.30 -0.69 -6.73
CA LEU A 91 7.16 -1.20 -5.36
C LEU A 91 8.33 -2.09 -4.99
N VAL A 92 8.82 -1.94 -3.77
CA VAL A 92 9.82 -2.78 -3.12
C VAL A 92 9.13 -3.53 -1.98
N ILE A 93 8.96 -4.84 -2.14
CA ILE A 93 8.17 -5.68 -1.24
C ILE A 93 9.06 -6.77 -0.65
N GLY A 94 8.93 -7.03 0.64
CA GLY A 94 9.63 -8.13 1.31
C GLY A 94 9.14 -9.50 0.84
N GLN A 95 10.03 -10.50 0.88
CA GLN A 95 9.66 -11.86 0.50
C GLN A 95 8.50 -12.36 1.36
N ASN A 96 7.52 -13.03 0.72
CA ASN A 96 6.26 -13.45 1.33
C ASN A 96 5.44 -12.30 1.94
N GLY A 97 5.78 -11.05 1.61
CA GLY A 97 5.20 -9.85 2.19
C GLY A 97 5.74 -9.48 3.57
N ILE A 98 6.81 -10.12 4.04
CA ILE A 98 7.34 -9.92 5.40
C ILE A 98 8.44 -8.86 5.38
N LEU A 99 8.25 -7.79 6.14
CA LEU A 99 9.25 -6.75 6.33
C LEU A 99 8.96 -6.00 7.63
N SER A 100 9.89 -6.06 8.59
CA SER A 100 9.71 -5.38 9.88
C SER A 100 9.73 -3.86 9.71
N THR A 101 9.07 -3.13 10.61
CA THR A 101 9.05 -1.65 10.58
C THR A 101 10.47 -1.05 10.46
N PRO A 102 11.47 -1.44 11.27
CA PRO A 102 12.81 -0.88 11.14
C PRO A 102 13.47 -1.19 9.78
N ALA A 103 13.19 -2.37 9.21
CA ALA A 103 13.68 -2.73 7.89
C ALA A 103 13.01 -1.90 6.78
N VAL A 104 11.71 -1.59 6.90
CA VAL A 104 11.01 -0.67 5.98
C VAL A 104 11.68 0.69 6.03
N SER A 105 11.84 1.27 7.22
CA SER A 105 12.50 2.57 7.42
C SER A 105 13.94 2.59 6.90
N CYS A 106 14.69 1.49 7.08
CA CYS A 106 16.04 1.34 6.55
C CYS A 106 16.05 1.37 5.02
N ILE A 107 15.18 0.59 4.38
CA ILE A 107 15.10 0.48 2.92
C ILE A 107 14.65 1.80 2.31
N ILE A 108 13.64 2.46 2.88
CA ILE A 108 13.16 3.77 2.40
C ILE A 108 14.34 4.74 2.29
N ARG A 109 15.13 4.88 3.36
CA ARG A 109 16.31 5.75 3.38
C ARG A 109 17.40 5.29 2.40
N LYS A 110 17.70 3.99 2.36
CA LYS A 110 18.75 3.42 1.52
C LYS A 110 18.50 3.62 0.03
N ILE A 111 17.26 3.42 -0.42
CA ILE A 111 16.90 3.53 -1.84
C ILE A 111 16.28 4.88 -2.21
N LYS A 112 16.19 5.81 -1.24
CA LYS A 112 15.52 7.10 -1.37
C LYS A 112 14.10 6.95 -1.92
N ALA A 113 13.33 6.03 -1.33
CA ALA A 113 11.93 5.84 -1.67
C ALA A 113 11.10 7.06 -1.22
N ALA A 114 9.95 7.29 -1.86
CA ALA A 114 9.01 8.34 -1.49
C ALA A 114 8.33 8.08 -0.13
N GLY A 115 8.31 6.82 0.31
CA GLY A 115 7.74 6.39 1.57
C GLY A 115 7.49 4.88 1.59
N GLY A 116 6.68 4.42 2.53
CA GLY A 116 6.29 3.02 2.61
C GLY A 116 4.99 2.77 3.35
N ILE A 117 4.36 1.65 3.02
CA ILE A 117 3.12 1.16 3.64
C ILE A 117 3.46 -0.08 4.46
N ILE A 118 3.10 -0.06 5.73
CA ILE A 118 3.40 -1.14 6.68
C ILE A 118 2.09 -1.71 7.21
N LEU A 119 1.87 -2.99 6.95
CA LEU A 119 0.68 -3.73 7.33
C LEU A 119 0.94 -4.41 8.68
N THR A 120 0.64 -3.69 9.75
CA THR A 120 0.90 -4.11 11.13
C THR A 120 -0.03 -3.40 12.09
N ALA A 121 -0.46 -4.10 13.14
CA ALA A 121 -1.09 -3.51 14.30
C ALA A 121 -0.14 -3.45 15.51
N SER A 122 1.18 -3.55 15.28
CA SER A 122 2.24 -3.52 16.30
C SER A 122 2.01 -4.60 17.38
N HIS A 123 1.78 -4.19 18.62
CA HIS A 123 1.54 -5.07 19.77
C HIS A 123 0.14 -5.69 19.81
N SER A 124 -0.79 -5.25 18.96
CA SER A 124 -2.16 -5.78 18.97
C SER A 124 -2.24 -7.21 18.44
N PRO A 125 -3.10 -8.06 19.04
CA PRO A 125 -3.29 -9.44 18.60
C PRO A 125 -3.76 -9.49 17.15
N GLY A 126 -3.18 -10.40 16.35
CA GLY A 126 -3.59 -10.66 14.97
C GLY A 126 -4.64 -11.77 14.88
N GLY A 127 -5.04 -12.10 13.65
CA GLY A 127 -6.02 -13.17 13.38
C GLY A 127 -7.37 -12.62 12.89
N PRO A 128 -8.30 -13.52 12.48
CA PRO A 128 -9.64 -13.13 12.04
C PRO A 128 -10.42 -12.32 13.10
N GLY A 129 -10.30 -12.72 14.38
CA GLY A 129 -10.89 -12.01 15.52
C GLY A 129 -9.98 -10.94 16.15
N GLY A 130 -8.83 -10.65 15.54
CA GLY A 130 -7.84 -9.69 16.05
C GLY A 130 -7.98 -8.31 15.39
N GLU A 131 -6.87 -7.55 15.45
CA GLU A 131 -6.74 -6.25 14.78
C GLU A 131 -5.78 -6.33 13.60
N PHE A 132 -6.09 -5.52 12.60
CA PHE A 132 -5.25 -5.23 11.45
C PHE A 132 -4.92 -3.74 11.41
N GLY A 133 -3.82 -3.38 10.78
CA GLY A 133 -3.43 -1.98 10.67
C GLY A 133 -2.66 -1.68 9.41
N VAL A 134 -2.82 -0.46 8.93
CA VAL A 134 -2.13 0.09 7.75
C VAL A 134 -1.44 1.38 8.18
N LYS A 135 -0.12 1.39 8.17
CA LYS A 135 0.71 2.55 8.54
C LYS A 135 1.39 3.14 7.33
N PHE A 136 1.63 4.44 7.37
CA PHE A 136 2.39 5.17 6.37
C PHE A 136 3.69 5.75 6.96
N GLU A 137 4.81 5.45 6.33
CA GLU A 137 6.09 6.11 6.55
C GLU A 137 6.43 7.02 5.36
N VAL A 138 6.98 8.20 5.64
CA VAL A 138 7.35 9.19 4.61
C VAL A 138 8.81 9.02 4.18
N ALA A 139 9.28 9.83 3.22
CA ALA A 139 10.59 9.67 2.57
C ALA A 139 11.82 9.66 3.51
N ASN A 140 11.71 10.21 4.72
CA ASN A 140 12.80 10.12 5.72
C ASN A 140 12.87 8.76 6.44
N GLY A 141 11.95 7.84 6.14
CA GLY A 141 11.81 6.54 6.81
C GLY A 141 11.20 6.62 8.20
N GLY A 142 10.59 7.75 8.56
CA GLY A 142 9.86 7.93 9.81
C GLY A 142 8.35 7.87 9.61
N PRO A 143 7.58 7.80 10.71
CA PRO A 143 6.12 7.83 10.66
C PRO A 143 5.61 9.12 10.01
N ALA A 144 4.45 9.04 9.36
CA ALA A 144 3.86 10.22 8.74
C ALA A 144 3.52 11.29 9.80
N PRO A 145 3.87 12.57 9.55
CA PRO A 145 3.49 13.68 10.43
C PRO A 145 1.97 13.81 10.56
N ASP A 146 1.51 14.47 11.62
CA ASP A 146 0.08 14.67 11.88
C ASP A 146 -0.63 15.39 10.72
N MET A 147 0.05 16.32 10.06
CA MET A 147 -0.48 17.01 8.88
C MET A 147 -0.81 16.03 7.72
N VAL A 148 0.03 15.01 7.51
CA VAL A 148 -0.23 13.98 6.49
C VAL A 148 -1.38 13.09 6.94
N SER A 149 -1.41 12.70 8.22
CA SER A 149 -2.51 11.91 8.80
C SER A 149 -3.86 12.60 8.65
N GLU A 150 -3.91 13.91 8.91
CA GLU A 150 -5.11 14.71 8.74
C GLU A 150 -5.49 14.86 7.26
N LYS A 151 -4.52 15.05 6.35
CA LYS A 151 -4.78 15.07 4.90
C LYS A 151 -5.41 13.75 4.43
N ILE A 152 -4.89 12.60 4.88
CA ILE A 152 -5.47 11.28 4.59
C ILE A 152 -6.91 11.19 5.07
N TYR A 153 -7.18 11.63 6.31
CA TYR A 153 -8.52 11.60 6.89
C TYR A 153 -9.52 12.52 6.16
N GLN A 154 -9.09 13.72 5.75
CA GLN A 154 -9.97 14.60 4.99
C GLN A 154 -10.31 14.00 3.62
N ILE A 155 -9.35 13.38 2.94
CA ILE A 155 -9.60 12.68 1.67
C ILE A 155 -10.53 11.48 1.87
N SER A 156 -10.37 10.70 2.94
CA SER A 156 -11.20 9.49 3.16
C SER A 156 -12.68 9.80 3.37
N LYS A 157 -13.00 10.97 3.93
CA LYS A 157 -14.38 11.41 4.16
C LYS A 157 -15.10 11.90 2.90
N THR A 158 -14.36 12.22 1.84
CA THR A 158 -14.92 12.75 0.59
C THR A 158 -14.60 11.88 -0.61
N LEU A 159 -14.15 10.63 -0.39
CA LEU A 159 -13.74 9.73 -1.46
C LEU A 159 -14.96 9.12 -2.16
N GLU A 160 -15.10 9.42 -3.45
CA GLU A 160 -16.20 8.91 -4.30
C GLU A 160 -15.75 7.79 -5.25
N GLU A 161 -14.45 7.68 -5.52
CA GLU A 161 -13.90 6.63 -6.38
C GLU A 161 -12.45 6.31 -6.04
N TYR A 162 -12.00 5.13 -6.48
CA TYR A 162 -10.59 4.73 -6.44
C TYR A 162 -10.17 4.03 -7.73
N ALA A 163 -8.86 4.06 -8.01
CA ALA A 163 -8.30 3.40 -9.18
C ALA A 163 -7.62 2.07 -8.77
N ILE A 164 -7.82 1.01 -9.56
CA ILE A 164 -7.26 -0.32 -9.29
C ILE A 164 -6.99 -1.10 -10.59
N CYS A 165 -5.94 -1.93 -10.58
CA CYS A 165 -5.66 -2.92 -11.62
C CYS A 165 -6.10 -4.31 -11.12
N PRO A 166 -7.37 -4.72 -11.26
CA PRO A 166 -7.91 -5.90 -10.57
C PRO A 166 -7.30 -7.21 -11.02
N ASP A 167 -6.70 -7.27 -12.22
CA ASP A 167 -6.07 -8.46 -12.79
C ASP A 167 -4.56 -8.52 -12.51
N LEU A 168 -3.99 -7.49 -11.88
CA LEU A 168 -2.59 -7.51 -11.48
C LEU A 168 -2.39 -8.49 -10.33
N ARG A 169 -1.55 -9.50 -10.57
CA ARG A 169 -1.17 -10.53 -9.60
C ARG A 169 0.35 -10.54 -9.45
N VAL A 170 0.82 -10.50 -8.21
CA VAL A 170 2.24 -10.63 -7.87
C VAL A 170 2.48 -11.93 -7.14
N ASP A 171 3.56 -12.64 -7.50
CA ASP A 171 4.01 -13.77 -6.72
C ASP A 171 4.94 -13.28 -5.60
N LEU A 172 4.42 -13.18 -4.37
CA LEU A 172 5.18 -12.73 -3.21
C LEU A 172 6.25 -13.73 -2.75
N SER A 173 6.16 -15.01 -3.17
CA SER A 173 7.15 -16.03 -2.82
C SER A 173 8.40 -15.94 -3.69
N ARG A 174 8.23 -15.48 -4.93
CA ARG A 174 9.29 -15.33 -5.92
C ARG A 174 10.09 -14.07 -5.69
N LEU A 175 11.40 -14.26 -5.53
CA LEU A 175 12.38 -13.18 -5.46
C LEU A 175 12.69 -12.62 -6.84
N GLY A 176 12.99 -11.32 -6.89
CA GLY A 176 13.41 -10.63 -8.10
C GLY A 176 12.33 -9.77 -8.74
N ARG A 177 12.70 -9.13 -9.85
CA ARG A 177 11.86 -8.16 -10.56
C ARG A 177 10.70 -8.83 -11.30
N GLN A 178 9.50 -8.26 -11.18
CA GLN A 178 8.29 -8.71 -11.87
C GLN A 178 7.66 -7.50 -12.59
N GLU A 179 7.74 -7.48 -13.91
CA GLU A 179 7.28 -6.34 -14.71
C GLU A 179 5.88 -6.57 -15.28
N PHE A 180 5.08 -5.50 -15.28
CA PHE A 180 3.69 -5.50 -15.70
C PHE A 180 3.43 -4.29 -16.60
N ASP A 181 2.89 -4.56 -17.79
CA ASP A 181 2.44 -3.51 -18.69
C ASP A 181 0.98 -3.16 -18.34
N LEU A 182 0.69 -1.87 -18.18
CA LEU A 182 -0.66 -1.38 -17.88
C LEU A 182 -1.22 -0.68 -19.13
N GLU A 183 -2.54 -0.67 -19.29
CA GLU A 183 -3.22 0.03 -20.40
C GLU A 183 -3.02 1.55 -20.38
N ASN A 184 -2.66 2.11 -19.23
CA ASN A 184 -2.58 3.56 -19.07
C ASN A 184 -1.34 4.12 -19.79
N LYS A 185 -1.51 5.25 -20.50
CA LYS A 185 -0.53 5.87 -21.42
C LYS A 185 0.78 6.40 -20.79
N PHE A 186 1.10 6.01 -19.56
CA PHE A 186 2.33 6.37 -18.85
C PHE A 186 3.26 5.14 -18.71
N LYS A 187 4.55 5.38 -18.45
CA LYS A 187 5.63 4.36 -18.43
C LYS A 187 5.23 3.05 -17.72
N PRO A 188 5.77 1.88 -18.15
CA PRO A 188 5.40 0.57 -17.60
C PRO A 188 5.59 0.49 -16.08
N PHE A 189 4.62 -0.09 -15.38
CA PHE A 189 4.66 -0.32 -13.94
C PHE A 189 5.65 -1.44 -13.60
N ARG A 190 6.60 -1.16 -12.70
CA ARG A 190 7.62 -2.14 -12.33
C ARG A 190 7.40 -2.61 -10.89
N GLY A 191 6.70 -3.72 -10.72
CA GLY A 191 6.71 -4.44 -9.45
C GLY A 191 8.11 -5.02 -9.19
N ILE A 192 8.71 -4.78 -8.03
CA ILE A 192 9.95 -5.47 -7.66
C ILE A 192 9.73 -6.18 -6.32
N SER A 193 9.63 -7.51 -6.39
CA SER A 193 9.81 -8.34 -5.21
C SER A 193 11.31 -8.40 -4.92
N VAL A 194 11.74 -7.89 -3.77
CA VAL A 194 13.16 -7.82 -3.43
C VAL A 194 13.39 -8.63 -2.17
N CYS A 195 14.24 -9.63 -2.28
CA CYS A 195 14.90 -10.20 -1.12
C CYS A 195 15.93 -9.18 -0.65
N PHE A 196 15.88 -8.80 0.62
CA PHE A 196 17.13 -8.54 1.33
C PHE A 196 17.29 -9.64 2.37
N TYR A 197 18.45 -10.28 2.31
CA TYR A 197 19.00 -11.12 3.36
C TYR A 197 18.94 -10.37 4.69
N SER A 198 18.87 -11.15 5.78
CA SER A 198 18.69 -10.64 7.14
C SER A 198 19.55 -9.41 7.42
N CYS A 199 18.97 -8.44 8.14
CA CYS A 199 19.79 -7.57 8.97
C CYS A 199 20.57 -8.42 9.98
#